data_AF-A0A2H0VAC2-F1
#
_entry.id   AF-A0A2H0VAC2-F1
#
_cell.length_a   1.000
_cell.length_b   1.000
_cell.length_c   1.000
_cell.angle_alpha   90.00
_cell.angle_beta   90.00
_cell.angle_gamma   90.00
#
_symmetry.space_group_name_H-M   'P 1'
#
loop_
_entity.id
_entity.type
_entity.pdbx_description
1 polymer ?
#
loop_
_entity_poly.entity_id
_entity_poly.type
_entity_poly.pdbx_seq_one_letter_code
_entity_poly.pdbx_strand_id
1 'polypeptide(L)' 'MADFKRKTGESFESFLRKFKKGLKNSKRLEKARASQHRGTKVTKHLQKKHALIGLSLRKKNEFLRRTGKLPESNMQR' A
#
# COMPACT_ATOMS: atom_id res chain seq x y z
N MET A 1 15.20 8.37 12.82
CA MET A 1 13.90 8.18 13.50
C MET A 1 12.78 8.49 12.52
N ALA A 2 11.50 8.30 12.87
CA ALA A 2 10.41 8.90 12.10
C ALA A 2 10.28 10.35 12.59
N ASP A 3 10.68 11.33 11.77
CA ASP A 3 10.80 12.74 12.16
C ASP A 3 9.44 13.45 12.22
N PHE A 4 8.43 12.81 12.81
CA PHE A 4 7.13 13.41 13.05
C PHE A 4 7.18 14.11 14.40
N LYS A 5 7.44 15.42 14.37
CA LYS A 5 7.19 16.30 15.52
C LYS A 5 5.76 16.84 15.46
N ARG A 6 5.12 16.94 16.62
CA ARG A 6 3.80 17.57 16.75
C ARG A 6 3.94 19.07 16.45
N LYS A 7 3.08 19.61 15.60
CA LYS A 7 3.03 21.06 15.36
C LYS A 7 2.32 21.76 16.52
N THR A 8 2.73 22.98 16.85
CA THR A 8 2.02 23.82 17.82
C THR A 8 0.60 24.09 17.32
N GLY A 9 -0.41 23.95 18.20
CA GLY A 9 -1.82 24.05 17.83
C GLY A 9 -2.44 22.80 17.18
N GLU A 10 -1.66 21.75 16.90
CA GLU A 10 -2.20 20.48 16.38
C GLU A 10 -2.80 19.62 17.51
N SER A 11 -3.99 19.07 17.27
CA SER A 11 -4.58 18.06 18.17
C SER A 11 -3.79 16.75 18.09
N PHE A 12 -3.70 16.02 19.20
CA PHE A 12 -2.95 14.77 19.26
C PHE A 12 -3.44 13.74 18.22
N GLU A 13 -4.76 13.67 18.02
CA GLU A 13 -5.37 12.78 17.02
C GLU A 13 -4.97 13.12 15.58
N SER A 14 -4.89 14.40 15.24
CA SER A 14 -4.41 14.84 13.92
C SER A 14 -2.97 14.42 13.69
N PHE A 15 -2.12 14.61 14.71
CA PHE A 15 -0.73 14.17 14.68
C PHE A 15 -0.62 12.65 14.49
N LEU A 16 -1.39 11.85 15.25
CA LEU A 16 -1.39 10.40 15.12
C LEU A 16 -1.83 9.94 13.73
N ARG A 17 -2.83 10.58 13.11
CA ARG A 17 -3.24 10.26 11.73
C ARG A 17 -2.11 10.51 10.74
N LYS A 18 -1.42 11.65 10.84
CA LYS A 18 -0.26 11.96 9.98
C LYS A 18 0.87 10.96 10.19
N PHE A 19 1.17 10.61 11.43
CA PHE A 19 2.17 9.60 11.77
C PHE A 19 1.82 8.24 11.15
N LYS A 20 0.59 7.75 11.35
CA LYS A 20 0.09 6.48 10.77
C LYS A 20 0.17 6.50 9.24
N LYS A 21 -0.24 7.60 8.60
CA LYS A 21 -0.15 7.79 7.14
C LYS A 21 1.31 7.78 6.66
N GLY A 22 2.20 8.45 7.39
CA GLY A 22 3.64 8.46 7.12
C GLY A 22 4.27 7.07 7.20
N LEU A 23 3.93 6.30 8.25
CA LEU A 23 4.38 4.92 8.39
C LEU A 23 3.89 4.04 7.24
N LYS A 24 2.62 4.15 6.85
CA LYS A 24 2.04 3.41 5.72
C LYS A 24 2.76 3.74 4.41
N ASN A 25 2.95 5.03 4.12
CA ASN A 25 3.58 5.49 2.87
C ASN A 25 5.06 5.08 2.78
N SER A 26 5.79 5.15 3.90
CA SER A 26 7.20 4.74 3.95
C SER A 26 7.41 3.23 3.77
N LYS A 27 6.35 2.42 3.91
CA LYS A 27 6.38 0.95 3.93
C LYS A 27 7.40 0.36 4.93
N ARG A 28 7.87 1.17 5.90
CA ARG A 28 8.94 0.78 6.82
C ARG A 28 8.53 -0.40 7.70
N LEU A 29 7.28 -0.40 8.13
CA LEU A 29 6.71 -1.45 8.97
C LEU A 29 6.60 -2.77 8.19
N GLU A 30 6.11 -2.71 6.95
CA GLU A 30 6.05 -3.88 6.06
C GLU A 30 7.44 -4.44 5.75
N LYS A 31 8.43 -3.57 5.50
CA LYS A 31 9.83 -3.99 5.34
C LYS A 31 10.37 -4.69 6.59
N ALA A 32 10.15 -4.12 7.77
CA ALA A 32 10.60 -4.70 9.03
C ALA A 32 9.97 -6.08 9.30
N ARG A 33 8.66 -6.21 9.06
CA ARG A 33 7.94 -7.49 9.15
C ARG A 33 8.48 -8.51 8.14
N ALA A 34 8.72 -8.09 6.90
CA ALA A 34 9.27 -8.96 5.87
C ALA A 34 10.70 -9.42 6.19
N SER A 35 11.51 -8.58 6.83
CA SER A 35 12.89 -8.91 7.22
C SER A 35 13.00 -9.73 8.51
N GLN A 36 11.92 -9.87 9.29
CA GLN A 36 11.92 -10.61 10.55
C GLN A 36 12.31 -12.08 10.37
N HIS A 37 12.00 -12.67 9.20
CA HIS A 37 12.32 -14.05 8.88
C HIS A 37 13.02 -14.13 7.52
N ARG A 38 13.90 -15.12 7.35
CA ARG A 38 14.54 -15.39 6.04
C ARG A 38 13.51 -16.03 5.11
N GLY A 39 12.95 -15.22 4.21
CA GLY A 39 12.08 -15.70 3.14
C GLY A 39 12.82 -16.50 2.07
N THR A 40 12.11 -17.42 1.40
CA THR A 40 12.61 -18.12 0.21
C THR A 40 12.60 -17.19 -1.00
N LYS A 41 13.52 -17.42 -1.94
CA LYS A 41 13.56 -16.64 -3.19
C LYS A 41 12.36 -17.03 -4.07
N VAL A 42 11.64 -16.03 -4.56
CA VAL A 42 10.51 -16.24 -5.47
C VAL A 42 11.03 -16.84 -6.79
N THR A 43 10.44 -17.96 -7.22
CA THR A 43 10.80 -18.64 -8.48
C THR A 43 10.27 -17.88 -9.70
N LYS A 44 10.89 -18.07 -10.88
CA LYS A 44 10.43 -17.44 -12.14
C LYS A 44 8.96 -17.75 -12.47
N HIS A 45 8.51 -18.97 -12.15
CA HIS A 45 7.12 -19.39 -12.35
C HIS A 45 6.15 -18.58 -11.47
N LEU A 46 6.47 -18.42 -10.19
CA LEU A 46 5.66 -17.61 -9.27
C LEU A 46 5.66 -16.14 -9.70
N GLN A 47 6.80 -15.58 -10.10
CA GLN A 47 6.89 -14.22 -10.64
C GLN A 47 5.97 -14.03 -11.85
N LYS A 48 6.01 -14.95 -12.82
CA LYS A 48 5.13 -14.94 -14.01
C LYS A 48 3.65 -15.00 -13.60
N LYS A 49 3.30 -15.90 -12.67
CA LYS A 49 1.92 -16.03 -12.16
C LYS A 49 1.44 -14.72 -11.53
N HIS A 50 2.25 -14.09 -10.67
CA HIS A 50 1.90 -12.80 -10.07
C HIS A 50 1.72 -11.69 -11.12
N ALA A 51 2.58 -11.62 -12.13
CA ALA A 51 2.47 -10.65 -13.20
C ALA A 51 1.18 -10.81 -14.02
N LEU A 52 0.82 -12.05 -14.37
CA LEU A 52 -0.43 -12.34 -15.10
C LEU A 52 -1.67 -11.97 -14.29
N ILE A 53 -1.68 -12.27 -12.98
CA ILE A 53 -2.77 -11.88 -12.07
C ILE A 53 -2.87 -10.35 -11.97
N GLY A 54 -1.74 -9.65 -11.83
CA GLY A 54 -1.73 -8.19 -11.79
C GLY A 54 -2.30 -7.56 -13.07
N LEU A 55 -1.97 -8.14 -14.23
CA LEU A 55 -2.45 -7.68 -15.52
C LEU A 55 -3.96 -7.91 -15.70
N SER A 56 -4.50 -9.06 -15.24
CA SER A 56 -5.93 -9.32 -15.31
C SER A 56 -6.74 -8.41 -14.39
N LEU A 57 -6.25 -8.18 -13.17
CA LEU A 57 -6.87 -7.24 -12.22
C LEU A 57 -6.87 -5.81 -12.76
N ARG A 58 -5.77 -5.37 -13.39
CA ARG A 58 -5.69 -4.04 -14.02
C ARG A 58 -6.75 -3.89 -15.12
N LYS A 59 -6.86 -4.86 -16.03
CA LYS A 59 -7.87 -4.85 -17.10
C LYS A 59 -9.30 -4.81 -16.54
N LYS A 60 -9.58 -5.63 -15.52
CA LYS A 60 -10.88 -5.65 -14.84
C LYS A 60 -11.21 -4.30 -14.21
N ASN A 61 -10.27 -3.71 -13.49
CA ASN A 61 -10.46 -2.43 -12.83
C ASN A 61 -10.64 -1.28 -13.84
N GLU A 62 -9.91 -1.32 -14.96
CA GLU A 62 -10.08 -0.35 -16.04
C GLU A 62 -11.49 -0.42 -16.66
N PHE A 63 -11.99 -1.63 -16.92
CA PHE A 63 -13.36 -1.83 -17.40
C PHE A 63 -14.41 -1.31 -16.38
N LEU A 64 -14.25 -1.64 -15.10
CA LEU A 64 -15.14 -1.15 -14.05
C LEU A 64 -15.09 0.37 -13.90
N ARG A 65 -13.91 0.97 -14.07
CA ARG A 65 -13.74 2.44 -14.06
C ARG A 65 -14.48 3.10 -15.23
N ARG A 66 -14.36 2.53 -16.44
CA ARG A 66 -15.06 3.04 -17.64
C ARG A 66 -16.58 2.95 -17.51
N THR A 67 -17.08 1.91 -16.84
CA THR A 67 -18.52 1.67 -16.65
C THR A 67 -19.09 2.32 -15.38
N GLY A 68 -18.27 3.06 -14.62
CA GLY A 68 -18.71 3.71 -13.38
C GLY A 68 -19.02 2.74 -12.22
N LYS A 69 -18.67 1.46 -12.35
CA LYS A 69 -18.94 0.40 -11.35
C LYS A 69 -17.73 0.11 -10.46
N LEU A 70 -16.67 0.92 -10.53
CA LEU A 70 -15.52 0.75 -9.66
C LEU A 70 -15.88 1.22 -8.24
N PRO A 71 -15.72 0.37 -7.20
CA PRO A 71 -15.99 0.79 -5.82
C PRO A 71 -15.13 2.00 -5.43
N GLU A 72 -15.71 2.95 -4.70
CA GLU A 72 -15.01 4.17 -4.26
C GLU A 72 -13.76 3.86 -3.43
N SER A 73 -13.76 2.77 -2.68
CA SER A 73 -12.60 2.28 -1.93
C SER A 73 -11.40 1.92 -2.81
N ASN A 74 -11.67 1.44 -4.03
CA ASN A 74 -10.68 1.05 -5.04
C ASN A 74 -10.37 2.17 -6.03
N MET A 75 -11.08 3.30 -5.94
CA MET A 75 -10.86 4.51 -6.72
C MET A 75 -9.68 5.33 -6.13
N GLN A 76 -8.54 4.68 -5.87
CA GLN A 76 -7.32 5.40 -5.57
C GLN A 76 -6.83 6.08 -6.86
N ARG A 77 -6.66 7.41 -6.82
CA ARG A 77 -6.16 8.23 -7.94
C ARG A 77 -4.69 7.95 -8.24
#